data_AF-A0A163E4B2-F1
#
_entry.id   AF-A0A163E4B2-F1
#
_cell.length_a   1.000
_cell.length_b   1.000
_cell.length_c   1.000
_cell.angle_alpha   90.00
_cell.angle_beta   90.00
_cell.angle_gamma   90.00
#
_symmetry.space_group_name_H-M   'P 1'
#
loop_
_entity.id
_entity.type
_entity.pdbx_description
1 polymer ?
#
loop_
_entity_poly.entity_id
_entity_poly.type
_entity_poly.pdbx_seq_one_letter_code
_entity_poly.pdbx_strand_id
1 'polypeptide(L)'
;MTFEVSLLGEKTLKTRMKCWANYLMASSLSGALSGFLYTLLLFVVFSWLPYILKMIFMIVLVGLYILHDFKILNLKVPQRKWQIPASWVNGPPVRNMWVWGSILGAGIFTYLPFMTFYILYIYIGLFKDPTVGLLFGFLYGFSRAMPTILFSLRKELDVTKVRSLYKNKSGFYKSINGIASTLFLIYLVMELTMSLK
;
A
#
# COMPACT_ATOMS: atom_id res chain seq x y z
N MET A 1 29.99 1.52 7.77
CA MET A 1 29.19 1.52 6.53
C MET A 1 28.60 2.92 6.39
N THR A 2 29.27 3.78 5.63
CA THR A 2 28.91 5.19 5.45
C THR A 2 27.65 5.29 4.60
N PHE A 3 26.56 5.78 5.20
CA PHE A 3 25.30 6.04 4.51
C PHE A 3 25.38 7.32 3.65
N GLU A 4 26.35 7.39 2.73
CA GLU A 4 26.31 8.35 1.62
C GLU A 4 25.49 7.80 0.45
N VAL A 5 24.44 7.04 0.75
CA VAL A 5 23.42 6.72 -0.24
C VAL A 5 22.52 7.95 -0.29
N SER A 6 22.90 8.94 -1.11
CA SER A 6 21.90 9.85 -1.68
C SER A 6 20.74 8.94 -2.12
N LEU A 7 19.54 9.14 -1.58
CA LEU A 7 18.39 8.23 -1.80
C LEU A 7 18.12 8.01 -3.30
N LEU A 8 18.67 8.88 -4.15
CA LEU A 8 18.69 8.79 -5.60
C LEU A 8 20.04 9.16 -6.23
N GLY A 9 21.15 8.99 -5.48
CA GLY A 9 22.56 8.92 -5.90
C GLY A 9 23.21 10.12 -6.58
N GLU A 10 22.45 10.91 -7.32
CA GLU A 10 23.01 11.55 -8.51
C GLU A 10 23.49 12.97 -8.27
N LYS A 11 24.65 13.30 -8.86
CA LYS A 11 25.26 14.63 -8.76
C LYS A 11 24.54 15.68 -9.60
N THR A 12 23.94 15.26 -10.72
CA THR A 12 23.30 16.18 -11.68
C THR A 12 21.78 16.18 -11.57
N LEU A 13 21.16 17.36 -11.64
CA LEU A 13 19.70 17.53 -11.60
C LEU A 13 18.99 16.74 -12.70
N LYS A 14 19.57 16.71 -13.91
CA LYS A 14 19.04 15.96 -15.06
C LYS A 14 18.90 14.46 -14.75
N THR A 15 19.89 13.87 -14.10
CA THR A 15 19.86 12.44 -13.76
C THR A 15 18.91 12.17 -12.60
N ARG A 16 18.82 13.07 -11.62
CA ARG A 16 17.79 13.00 -10.56
C ARG A 16 16.37 13.00 -11.11
N MET A 17 16.05 13.93 -12.01
CA MET A 17 14.73 14.01 -12.64
C MET A 17 14.40 12.73 -13.42
N LYS A 18 15.38 12.18 -14.14
CA LYS A 18 15.23 10.87 -14.81
C LYS A 18 14.94 9.78 -13.78
N CYS A 19 15.68 9.71 -12.68
CA CYS A 19 15.44 8.71 -11.63
C CYS A 19 14.05 8.87 -11.00
N TRP A 20 13.60 10.10 -10.70
CA TRP A 20 12.25 10.38 -10.21
C TRP A 20 11.17 9.89 -11.16
N ALA A 21 11.28 10.27 -12.44
CA ALA A 21 10.31 9.89 -13.45
C ALA A 21 10.21 8.36 -13.59
N ASN A 22 11.36 7.67 -13.68
CA ASN A 22 11.39 6.21 -13.80
C ASN A 22 10.87 5.52 -12.53
N TYR A 23 11.22 6.00 -11.34
CA TYR A 23 10.73 5.43 -10.08
C TYR A 23 9.21 5.61 -9.94
N LEU A 24 8.71 6.81 -10.21
CA LEU A 24 7.28 7.12 -10.18
C LEU A 24 6.51 6.25 -11.18
N MET A 25 6.99 6.19 -12.42
CA MET A 25 6.38 5.40 -13.49
C MET A 25 6.38 3.90 -13.13
N ALA A 26 7.52 3.35 -12.71
CA ALA A 26 7.65 1.95 -12.31
C ALA A 26 6.74 1.60 -11.13
N SER A 27 6.67 2.49 -10.12
CA SER A 27 5.82 2.30 -8.95
C SER A 27 4.34 2.34 -9.30
N SER A 28 3.90 3.35 -10.07
CA SER A 28 2.50 3.47 -10.47
C SER A 28 2.07 2.33 -11.40
N LEU A 29 2.88 1.95 -12.39
CA LEU A 29 2.57 0.85 -13.30
C LEU A 29 2.52 -0.50 -12.59
N SER A 30 3.51 -0.78 -11.73
CA SER A 30 3.50 -2.03 -10.97
C SER A 30 2.37 -2.10 -9.97
N GLY A 31 2.04 -0.96 -9.32
CA GLY A 31 0.87 -0.84 -8.47
C GLY A 31 -0.41 -1.12 -9.24
N ALA A 32 -0.58 -0.50 -10.42
CA ALA A 32 -1.74 -0.72 -11.29
C ALA A 32 -1.89 -2.19 -11.71
N LEU A 33 -0.80 -2.79 -12.18
CA LEU A 33 -0.79 -4.20 -12.61
C LEU A 33 -1.09 -5.14 -11.44
N SER A 34 -0.42 -4.94 -10.31
CA SER A 34 -0.64 -5.76 -9.12
C SER A 34 -2.08 -5.61 -8.60
N GLY A 35 -2.58 -4.38 -8.57
CA GLY A 35 -3.94 -4.10 -8.15
C GLY A 35 -4.99 -4.76 -9.03
N PHE A 36 -4.83 -4.67 -10.35
CA PHE A 36 -5.66 -5.39 -11.32
C PHE A 36 -5.59 -6.91 -11.12
N LEU A 37 -4.39 -7.48 -10.99
CA LEU A 37 -4.22 -8.93 -10.83
C LEU A 37 -4.86 -9.44 -9.53
N TYR A 38 -4.72 -8.72 -8.41
CA TYR A 38 -5.35 -9.12 -7.15
C TYR A 38 -6.86 -9.05 -7.20
N THR A 39 -7.41 -7.95 -7.72
CA THR A 39 -8.88 -7.79 -7.80
C THR A 39 -9.46 -8.75 -8.80
N LEU A 40 -8.80 -9.01 -9.93
CA LEU A 40 -9.21 -10.02 -10.91
C LEU A 40 -9.26 -11.42 -10.29
N LEU A 41 -8.21 -11.81 -9.57
CA LEU A 41 -8.18 -13.11 -8.89
C LEU A 41 -9.35 -13.27 -7.91
N LEU A 42 -9.57 -12.27 -7.05
CA LEU A 42 -10.68 -12.29 -6.10
C LEU A 42 -12.04 -12.25 -6.80
N PHE A 43 -12.19 -11.44 -7.84
CA PHE A 43 -13.42 -11.33 -8.62
C PHE A 43 -13.80 -12.68 -9.24
N VAL A 44 -12.85 -13.36 -9.87
CA VAL A 44 -13.07 -14.69 -10.47
C VAL A 44 -13.38 -15.73 -9.38
N VAL A 45 -12.55 -15.80 -8.33
CA VAL A 45 -12.69 -16.80 -7.25
C VAL A 45 -14.00 -16.66 -6.49
N PHE A 46 -14.50 -15.44 -6.29
CA PHE A 46 -15.72 -15.18 -5.53
C PHE A 46 -16.92 -14.80 -6.42
N SER A 47 -16.81 -14.87 -7.74
CA SER A 47 -17.90 -14.52 -8.68
C SER A 47 -19.18 -15.30 -8.43
N TRP A 48 -19.06 -16.57 -8.05
CA TRP A 48 -20.17 -17.48 -7.78
C TRP A 48 -20.84 -17.24 -6.42
N LEU A 49 -20.24 -16.45 -5.53
CA LEU A 49 -20.78 -16.23 -4.19
C LEU A 49 -21.91 -15.17 -4.24
N PRO A 50 -23.09 -15.44 -3.63
CA PRO A 50 -24.16 -14.46 -3.51
C PRO A 50 -23.71 -13.15 -2.84
N TYR A 51 -24.30 -12.04 -3.28
CA TYR A 51 -23.97 -10.69 -2.78
C TYR A 51 -24.05 -10.59 -1.25
N ILE A 52 -25.10 -11.14 -0.64
CA ILE A 52 -25.31 -11.11 0.81
C ILE A 52 -24.17 -11.81 1.56
N LEU A 53 -23.70 -12.97 1.06
CA LEU A 53 -22.61 -13.70 1.69
C LEU A 53 -21.27 -12.95 1.58
N LYS A 54 -21.01 -12.29 0.43
CA LYS A 54 -19.84 -11.39 0.27
C LYS A 54 -19.88 -10.24 1.28
N MET A 55 -21.06 -9.63 1.48
CA MET A 55 -21.25 -8.53 2.43
C MET A 55 -21.04 -8.98 3.88
N ILE A 56 -21.65 -10.09 4.28
CA ILE A 56 -21.44 -10.66 5.63
C ILE A 56 -19.97 -10.97 5.87
N PHE A 57 -19.31 -11.63 4.90
CA PHE A 57 -17.87 -11.90 4.97
C PHE A 57 -17.06 -10.61 5.19
N MET A 58 -17.34 -9.55 4.43
CA MET A 58 -16.63 -8.28 4.56
C MET A 58 -16.89 -7.56 5.88
N ILE A 59 -18.13 -7.55 6.37
CA ILE A 59 -18.49 -6.97 7.68
C ILE A 59 -17.72 -7.69 8.79
N VAL A 60 -17.70 -9.03 8.78
CA VAL A 60 -16.96 -9.83 9.76
C VAL A 60 -15.47 -9.55 9.67
N LEU A 61 -14.90 -9.57 8.46
CA LEU A 61 -13.47 -9.33 8.24
C LEU A 61 -13.04 -7.94 8.75
N VAL A 62 -13.78 -6.89 8.38
CA VAL A 62 -13.51 -5.51 8.82
C VAL A 62 -13.68 -5.38 10.33
N GLY A 63 -14.75 -5.93 10.90
CA GLY A 63 -15.00 -5.93 12.35
C GLY A 63 -13.87 -6.56 13.14
N LEU A 64 -13.38 -7.73 12.70
CA LEU A 64 -12.23 -8.41 13.32
C LEU A 64 -10.97 -7.55 13.32
N TYR A 65 -10.67 -6.87 12.20
CA TYR A 65 -9.49 -6.00 12.12
C TYR A 65 -9.63 -4.67 12.88
N ILE A 66 -10.85 -4.15 13.02
CA ILE A 66 -11.12 -3.03 13.94
C ILE A 66 -10.80 -3.44 15.38
N LEU A 67 -11.29 -4.60 15.84
CA LEU A 67 -10.99 -5.11 17.18
C LEU A 67 -9.48 -5.32 17.38
N HIS A 68 -8.78 -5.76 16.33
CA HIS A 68 -7.31 -5.84 16.35
C HIS A 68 -6.63 -4.47 16.50
N ASP A 69 -7.06 -3.47 15.74
CA ASP A 69 -6.47 -2.14 15.79
C ASP A 69 -6.69 -1.44 17.14
N PHE A 70 -7.82 -1.71 17.81
CA PHE A 70 -8.11 -1.29 19.19
C PHE A 70 -7.45 -2.16 20.27
N LYS A 71 -6.62 -3.15 19.88
CA LYS A 71 -5.93 -4.09 20.79
C LYS A 71 -6.86 -4.96 21.64
N ILE A 72 -8.12 -5.13 21.22
CA ILE A 72 -9.07 -6.05 21.86
C ILE A 72 -8.73 -7.49 21.46
N LEU A 73 -8.30 -7.69 20.21
CA LEU A 73 -7.85 -8.99 19.68
C LEU A 73 -6.44 -8.87 19.08
N ASN A 74 -5.73 -9.99 18.97
CA ASN A 74 -4.40 -10.03 18.33
C ASN A 74 -4.42 -10.95 17.10
N LEU A 75 -4.73 -10.38 15.95
CA LEU A 75 -4.76 -11.05 14.65
C LEU A 75 -3.40 -10.91 13.94
N LYS A 76 -2.99 -11.98 13.26
CA LYS A 76 -1.83 -11.91 12.37
C LYS A 76 -2.20 -11.13 11.11
N VAL A 77 -1.58 -9.96 10.96
CA VAL A 77 -1.63 -9.18 9.71
C VAL A 77 -0.67 -9.83 8.71
N PRO A 78 -1.06 -10.06 7.45
CA PRO A 78 -0.13 -10.49 6.39
C PRO A 78 0.92 -9.40 6.16
N GLN A 79 2.01 -9.47 6.91
CA GLN A 79 3.15 -8.56 6.81
C GLN A 79 4.33 -9.34 6.27
N ARG A 80 4.82 -8.96 5.10
CA ARG A 80 6.11 -9.42 4.60
C ARG A 80 7.18 -8.42 4.97
N LYS A 81 8.20 -8.88 5.69
CA LYS A 81 9.43 -8.12 6.00
C LYS A 81 10.54 -8.44 5.00
N TRP A 82 10.17 -8.79 3.77
CA TRP A 82 11.15 -9.11 2.75
C TRP A 82 11.96 -7.86 2.41
N GLN A 83 13.28 -8.03 2.38
CA GLN A 83 14.22 -6.99 1.99
C GLN A 83 14.68 -7.29 0.57
N ILE A 84 14.79 -6.25 -0.26
CA ILE A 84 15.27 -6.41 -1.63
C ILE A 84 16.75 -6.79 -1.59
N PRO A 85 17.16 -7.91 -2.21
CA PRO A 85 18.57 -8.29 -2.28
C PRO A 85 19.41 -7.17 -2.91
N ALA A 86 20.56 -6.86 -2.30
CA ALA A 86 21.45 -5.81 -2.81
C ALA A 86 21.91 -6.07 -4.25
N SER A 87 22.01 -7.34 -4.65
CA SER A 87 22.35 -7.77 -6.01
C SER A 87 21.32 -7.37 -7.08
N TRP A 88 20.08 -7.07 -6.69
CA TRP A 88 19.05 -6.62 -7.63
C TRP A 88 19.12 -5.12 -7.91
N VAL A 89 19.81 -4.38 -7.04
CA VAL A 89 19.90 -2.91 -7.05
C VAL A 89 21.34 -2.42 -7.16
N ASN A 90 22.21 -3.23 -7.77
CA ASN A 90 23.62 -2.94 -8.02
C ASN A 90 23.89 -2.43 -9.46
N GLY A 91 22.84 -2.16 -10.24
CA GLY A 91 22.94 -1.76 -11.63
C GLY A 91 22.99 -0.24 -11.82
N PRO A 92 22.81 0.23 -13.07
CA PRO A 92 22.68 1.65 -13.37
C PRO A 92 21.51 2.30 -12.59
N PRO A 93 21.60 3.59 -12.22
CA PRO A 93 20.63 4.27 -11.38
C PRO A 93 19.18 4.12 -11.85
N VAL A 94 18.93 4.29 -13.16
CA VAL A 94 17.60 4.17 -13.76
C VAL A 94 17.06 2.74 -13.61
N ARG A 95 17.88 1.72 -13.86
CA ARG A 95 17.48 0.32 -13.68
C ARG A 95 17.11 0.05 -12.21
N ASN A 96 17.89 0.58 -11.28
CA ASN A 96 17.60 0.42 -9.85
C ASN A 96 16.26 1.07 -9.48
N MET A 97 15.91 2.21 -10.09
CA MET A 97 14.62 2.86 -9.89
C MET A 97 13.45 2.03 -10.40
N TRP A 98 13.62 1.31 -11.51
CA TRP A 98 12.62 0.36 -11.98
C TRP A 98 12.44 -0.80 -10.99
N VAL A 99 13.53 -1.39 -10.51
CA VAL A 99 13.45 -2.49 -9.54
C VAL A 99 12.77 -2.04 -8.23
N TRP A 100 13.22 -0.92 -7.66
CA TRP A 100 12.63 -0.35 -6.44
C TRP A 100 11.17 0.05 -6.64
N GLY A 101 10.88 0.76 -7.73
CA GLY A 101 9.54 1.20 -8.07
C GLY A 101 8.61 0.01 -8.25
N SER A 102 9.00 -1.01 -9.02
CA SER A 102 8.17 -2.19 -9.23
C SER A 102 7.85 -2.94 -7.94
N ILE A 103 8.85 -3.16 -7.07
CA ILE A 103 8.65 -3.89 -5.82
C ILE A 103 7.80 -3.08 -4.83
N LEU A 104 8.05 -1.78 -4.71
CA LEU A 104 7.30 -0.92 -3.80
C LEU A 104 5.89 -0.61 -4.32
N GLY A 105 5.73 -0.43 -5.62
CA GLY A 105 4.44 -0.19 -6.26
C GLY A 105 3.47 -1.33 -6.03
N ALA A 106 3.94 -2.58 -6.12
CA ALA A 106 3.12 -3.77 -5.93
C ALA A 106 2.47 -3.89 -4.54
N GLY A 107 3.03 -3.23 -3.52
CA GLY A 107 2.44 -3.13 -2.17
C GLY A 107 2.41 -4.39 -1.31
N ILE A 108 2.73 -5.56 -1.87
CA ILE A 108 2.63 -6.87 -1.17
C ILE A 108 3.95 -7.43 -0.66
N PHE A 109 5.08 -7.04 -1.27
CA PHE A 109 6.38 -7.60 -0.95
C PHE A 109 6.99 -6.97 0.31
N THR A 110 6.59 -5.74 0.59
CA THR A 110 7.20 -4.89 1.60
C THR A 110 6.27 -4.67 2.79
N TYR A 111 6.87 -4.22 3.89
CA TYR A 111 6.12 -3.95 5.11
C TYR A 111 4.99 -2.95 4.90
N LEU A 112 3.76 -3.39 5.16
CA LEU A 112 2.57 -2.55 5.18
C LEU A 112 1.83 -2.76 6.51
N PRO A 113 1.86 -1.78 7.42
CA PRO A 113 1.35 -1.96 8.77
C PRO A 113 -0.19 -1.87 8.87
N PHE A 114 -0.86 -1.32 7.86
CA PHE A 114 -2.29 -1.02 7.91
C PHE A 114 -3.09 -2.00 7.07
N MET A 115 -4.10 -2.63 7.69
CA MET A 115 -4.96 -3.62 7.04
C MET A 115 -5.95 -3.03 6.05
N THR A 116 -6.25 -1.74 6.16
CA THR A 116 -7.16 -1.01 5.28
C THR A 116 -6.79 -1.16 3.81
N PHE A 117 -5.50 -1.20 3.50
CA PHE A 117 -5.02 -1.47 2.14
C PHE A 117 -5.52 -2.81 1.60
N TYR A 118 -5.34 -3.90 2.37
CA TYR A 118 -5.77 -5.23 1.94
C TYR A 118 -7.29 -5.34 1.91
N ILE A 119 -7.97 -4.77 2.91
CA ILE A 119 -9.43 -4.73 2.99
C ILE A 119 -10.03 -4.04 1.75
N LEU A 120 -9.44 -2.91 1.31
CA LEU A 120 -9.91 -2.21 0.11
C LEU A 120 -9.73 -3.05 -1.16
N TYR A 121 -8.61 -3.76 -1.32
CA TYR A 121 -8.44 -4.68 -2.45
C TYR A 121 -9.44 -5.83 -2.42
N ILE A 122 -9.71 -6.38 -1.24
CA ILE A 122 -10.72 -7.43 -1.08
C ILE A 122 -12.11 -6.88 -1.45
N TYR A 123 -12.47 -5.71 -0.93
CA TYR A 123 -13.73 -5.05 -1.27
C TYR A 123 -13.88 -4.84 -2.78
N ILE A 124 -12.87 -4.26 -3.43
CA ILE A 124 -12.89 -4.03 -4.88
C ILE A 124 -13.04 -5.36 -5.63
N GLY A 125 -12.26 -6.38 -5.26
CA GLY A 125 -12.34 -7.70 -5.90
C GLY A 125 -13.70 -8.39 -5.72
N LEU A 126 -14.39 -8.19 -4.58
CA LEU A 126 -15.68 -8.83 -4.33
C LEU A 126 -16.86 -8.14 -5.01
N PHE A 127 -16.82 -6.81 -5.15
CA PHE A 127 -18.00 -6.00 -5.49
C PHE A 127 -17.84 -5.07 -6.70
N LYS A 128 -16.62 -4.86 -7.21
CA LYS A 128 -16.35 -3.93 -8.30
C LYS A 128 -15.63 -4.63 -9.45
N ASP A 129 -15.61 -3.97 -10.59
CA ASP A 129 -14.86 -4.45 -11.75
C ASP A 129 -13.34 -4.37 -11.48
N PRO A 130 -12.53 -5.35 -11.93
CA PRO A 130 -11.08 -5.35 -11.74
C PRO A 130 -10.37 -4.09 -12.25
N THR A 131 -10.92 -3.37 -13.23
CA THR A 131 -10.39 -2.07 -13.69
C THR A 131 -10.34 -1.02 -12.59
N VAL A 132 -11.23 -1.06 -11.60
CA VAL A 132 -11.15 -0.22 -10.40
C VAL A 132 -9.92 -0.56 -9.58
N GLY A 133 -9.53 -1.84 -9.54
CA GLY A 133 -8.29 -2.31 -8.92
C GLY A 133 -7.03 -1.79 -9.62
N LEU A 134 -7.08 -1.63 -10.95
CA LEU A 134 -6.01 -0.99 -11.72
C LEU A 134 -5.83 0.46 -11.28
N LEU A 135 -6.91 1.24 -11.21
CA LEU A 135 -6.85 2.64 -10.78
C LEU A 135 -6.38 2.77 -9.32
N PHE A 136 -6.94 1.96 -8.41
CA PHE A 136 -6.56 1.97 -7.01
C PHE A 136 -5.09 1.60 -6.82
N GLY A 137 -4.61 0.59 -7.55
CA GLY A 137 -3.20 0.20 -7.55
C GLY A 137 -2.27 1.26 -8.13
N PHE A 138 -2.69 1.93 -9.20
CA PHE A 138 -1.96 3.08 -9.75
C PHE A 138 -1.80 4.19 -8.70
N LEU A 139 -2.91 4.61 -8.08
CA LEU A 139 -2.91 5.66 -7.06
C LEU A 139 -2.08 5.25 -5.84
N TYR A 140 -2.15 3.99 -5.43
CA TYR A 140 -1.32 3.47 -4.36
C TYR A 140 0.17 3.55 -4.72
N GLY A 141 0.58 3.00 -5.86
CA GLY A 141 1.97 3.04 -6.32
C GLY A 141 2.50 4.46 -6.46
N PHE A 142 1.68 5.36 -7.01
CA PHE A 142 1.98 6.79 -7.11
C PHE A 142 2.18 7.43 -5.73
N SER A 143 1.19 7.28 -4.83
CA SER A 143 1.20 7.88 -3.50
C SER A 143 2.37 7.39 -2.65
N ARG A 144 2.86 6.16 -2.88
CA ARG A 144 4.03 5.61 -2.21
C ARG A 144 5.35 6.16 -2.75
N ALA A 145 5.41 6.43 -4.05
CA ALA A 145 6.61 7.00 -4.66
C ALA A 145 6.81 8.48 -4.28
N MET A 146 5.72 9.22 -4.12
CA MET A 146 5.73 10.66 -3.86
C MET A 146 6.54 11.08 -2.63
N PRO A 147 6.35 10.51 -1.43
CA PRO A 147 7.17 10.85 -0.27
C PRO A 147 8.66 10.70 -0.53
N THR A 148 9.10 9.60 -1.16
CA THR A 148 10.53 9.38 -1.46
C THR A 148 11.09 10.46 -2.39
N ILE A 149 10.34 10.84 -3.42
CA ILE A 149 10.73 11.91 -4.33
C ILE A 149 10.81 13.24 -3.58
N LEU A 150 9.77 13.59 -2.81
CA LEU A 150 9.74 14.83 -2.02
C LEU A 150 10.87 14.88 -0.98
N PHE A 151 11.18 13.78 -0.32
CA PHE A 151 12.28 13.71 0.64
C PHE A 151 13.64 13.83 -0.05
N SER A 152 13.79 13.31 -1.26
CA SER A 152 15.04 13.44 -2.02
C SER A 152 15.33 14.88 -2.51
N LEU A 153 14.35 15.78 -2.46
CA LEU A 153 14.56 17.21 -2.68
C LEU A 153 15.36 17.86 -1.55
N ARG A 154 15.37 17.27 -0.35
CA ARG A 154 16.12 17.78 0.80
C ARG A 154 17.58 17.33 0.70
N LYS A 155 18.51 18.29 0.81
CA LYS A 155 19.96 18.01 0.71
C LYS A 155 20.51 17.19 1.88
N GLU A 156 19.91 17.31 3.06
CA GLU A 156 20.37 16.65 4.28
C GLU A 156 19.20 15.96 4.99
N LEU A 157 19.38 14.68 5.29
CA LEU A 157 18.47 13.91 6.13
C LEU A 157 19.15 13.67 7.46
N ASP A 158 18.72 14.41 8.48
CA ASP A 158 19.10 14.10 9.85
C ASP A 158 18.39 12.80 10.30
N VAL A 159 19.17 11.73 10.33
CA VAL A 159 18.72 10.38 10.70
C VAL A 159 18.13 10.36 12.12
N THR A 160 18.61 11.21 13.03
CA THR A 160 18.10 11.27 14.41
C THR A 160 16.68 11.84 14.44
N LYS A 161 16.42 12.88 13.65
CA LYS A 161 15.09 13.48 13.48
C LYS A 161 14.10 12.54 12.78
N VAL A 162 14.54 11.75 11.79
CA VAL A 162 13.68 10.73 11.15
C VAL A 162 13.29 9.63 12.14
N ARG A 163 14.24 9.18 12.98
CA ARG A 163 14.00 8.13 13.98
C ARG A 163 13.03 8.58 15.07
N SER A 164 13.12 9.83 15.52
CA SER A 164 12.20 10.38 16.54
C SER A 164 10.77 10.52 16.01
N LEU A 165 10.60 10.91 14.74
CA LEU A 165 9.29 10.96 14.08
C LEU A 165 8.62 9.58 14.01
N TYR A 166 9.39 8.51 13.77
CA TYR A 166 8.87 7.13 13.74
C TYR A 166 8.42 6.63 15.11
N LYS A 167 9.16 6.95 16.19
CA LYS A 167 8.80 6.51 17.55
C LYS A 167 7.50 7.15 18.04
N ASN A 168 7.28 8.44 17.76
CA ASN A 168 6.22 9.21 18.41
C ASN A 168 4.84 9.13 17.72
N LYS A 169 4.78 8.77 16.42
CA LYS A 169 3.53 8.85 15.63
C LYS A 169 2.82 7.53 15.38
N SER A 170 3.35 6.40 15.85
CA SER A 170 2.77 5.08 15.57
C SER A 170 1.35 4.90 16.13
N GLY A 171 1.04 5.50 17.29
CA GLY A 171 -0.31 5.47 17.88
C GLY A 171 -1.31 6.29 17.08
N PHE A 172 -0.97 7.53 16.73
CA PHE A 172 -1.85 8.44 15.99
C PHE A 172 -2.29 7.86 14.64
N TYR A 173 -1.35 7.32 13.84
CA TYR A 173 -1.71 6.73 12.55
C TYR A 173 -2.57 5.47 12.69
N LYS A 174 -2.38 4.68 13.75
CA LYS A 174 -3.27 3.56 14.06
C LYS A 174 -4.67 4.03 14.41
N SER A 175 -4.81 5.10 15.20
CA SER A 175 -6.13 5.67 15.52
C SER A 175 -6.85 6.17 14.27
N ILE A 176 -6.17 6.87 13.36
CA ILE A 176 -6.75 7.28 12.07
C ILE A 176 -7.20 6.06 11.27
N ASN A 177 -6.37 5.02 11.19
CA ASN A 177 -6.71 3.79 10.48
C ASN A 177 -7.94 3.09 11.07
N GLY A 178 -8.04 3.05 12.41
CA GLY A 178 -9.20 2.52 13.12
C GLY A 178 -10.47 3.30 12.81
N ILE A 179 -10.43 4.63 12.86
CA ILE A 179 -11.58 5.49 12.51
C ILE A 179 -12.03 5.26 11.07
N ALA A 180 -11.09 5.23 10.11
CA ALA A 180 -11.41 4.97 8.71
C ALA A 180 -12.06 3.59 8.52
N SER A 181 -11.57 2.57 9.23
CA SER A 181 -12.14 1.22 9.19
C SER A 181 -13.55 1.18 9.80
N THR A 182 -13.78 1.88 10.90
CA THR A 182 -15.12 1.98 11.54
C THR A 182 -16.13 2.66 10.62
N LEU A 183 -15.76 3.78 9.99
CA LEU A 183 -16.63 4.44 9.01
C LEU A 183 -16.95 3.52 7.83
N PHE A 184 -15.97 2.76 7.37
CA PHE A 184 -16.17 1.78 6.31
C PHE A 184 -17.08 0.61 6.74
N LEU A 185 -16.97 0.14 7.98
CA LEU A 185 -17.88 -0.87 8.53
C LEU A 185 -19.34 -0.36 8.59
N ILE A 186 -19.55 0.88 9.04
CA ILE A 186 -20.88 1.50 9.08
C ILE A 186 -21.47 1.54 7.67
N TYR A 187 -20.68 1.98 6.67
CA TYR A 187 -21.08 1.96 5.27
C TYR A 187 -21.52 0.55 4.81
N LEU A 188 -20.74 -0.49 5.11
CA LEU A 188 -21.08 -1.87 4.73
C LEU A 188 -22.39 -2.36 5.39
N VAL A 189 -22.62 -2.03 6.66
CA VAL A 189 -23.85 -2.42 7.36
C VAL A 189 -25.07 -1.70 6.76
N MET A 190 -24.95 -0.40 6.48
CA MET A 190 -26.01 0.37 5.82
C MET A 190 -26.34 -0.22 4.44
N GLU A 191 -25.33 -0.52 3.63
CA GLU A 191 -25.51 -1.13 2.32
C GLU A 191 -26.22 -2.50 2.40
N LEU A 192 -25.82 -3.36 3.36
CA LEU A 192 -26.47 -4.65 3.59
C LEU A 192 -27.94 -4.48 3.98
N THR A 193 -28.24 -3.57 4.93
CA THR A 193 -29.63 -3.34 5.37
C THR A 193 -30.53 -2.79 4.27
N MET A 194 -29.99 -1.98 3.34
CA MET A 194 -30.74 -1.52 2.17
C MET A 194 -30.99 -2.66 1.18
N SER A 195 -30.03 -3.57 0.99
CA SER A 195 -30.18 -4.70 0.06
C SER A 195 -31.18 -5.79 0.49
N LEU A 196 -31.60 -5.78 1.77
CA LEU A 196 -32.58 -6.72 2.32
C LEU A 196 -34.03 -6.22 2.27
N LYS A 197 -34.23 -4.95 1.88
CA LYS A 197 -35.56 -4.35 1.69
C LYS A 197 -36.00 -4.51 0.25
#